data_AF-A0A7K0UQH0-F1
#
_entry.id   AF-A0A7K0UQH0-F1
#
_cell.length_a   1.000
_cell.length_b   1.000
_cell.length_c   1.000
_cell.angle_alpha   90.00
_cell.angle_beta   90.00
_cell.angle_gamma   90.00
#
_symmetry.space_group_name_H-M   'P 1'
#
loop_
_entity.id
_entity.type
_entity.pdbx_description
1 polymer ?
#
loop_
_entity_poly.entity_id
_entity_poly.type
_entity_poly.pdbx_seq_one_letter_code
_entity_poly.pdbx_strand_id
1 'polypeptide(L)' 'MKFEELRELVRERRTDMMVDKDRALDDGIVEKLCELAMWAPNHKLTFPWMFAAVTGDARERLSN' A
#
# COMPACT_ATOMS: atom_id res chain seq x y z
N MET A 1 -2.32 -19.75 -1.41
CA MET A 1 -0.97 -19.22 -1.63
C MET A 1 0.04 -20.22 -1.10
N LYS A 2 0.95 -20.67 -1.95
CA LYS A 2 2.05 -21.55 -1.53
C LYS A 2 3.19 -20.69 -0.98
N PHE A 3 4.01 -21.23 -0.09
CA PHE A 3 5.12 -20.48 0.51
C PHE A 3 6.08 -19.87 -0.54
N GLU A 4 6.32 -20.58 -1.64
CA GLU A 4 7.24 -20.09 -2.68
C GLU A 4 6.69 -18.86 -3.43
N GLU A 5 5.38 -18.80 -3.70
CA GLU A 5 4.73 -17.63 -4.33
C GLU A 5 4.90 -16.37 -3.47
N LEU A 6 4.72 -16.49 -2.14
CA LEU A 6 4.95 -15.39 -1.21
C LEU A 6 6.43 -14.97 -1.17
N ARG A 7 7.33 -15.96 -1.17
CA ARG A 7 8.77 -15.73 -1.13
C ARG A 7 9.26 -15.01 -2.37
N GLU A 8 8.76 -15.37 -3.55
CA GLU A 8 9.04 -14.67 -4.81
C GLU A 8 8.54 -13.23 -4.74
N LEU A 9 7.28 -13.01 -4.37
CA LEU A 9 6.69 -11.67 -4.21
C LEU A 9 7.53 -10.75 -3.31
N VAL A 10 7.95 -11.27 -2.15
CA VAL A 10 8.81 -10.52 -1.20
C VAL A 10 10.16 -10.17 -1.82
N ARG A 11 10.75 -11.08 -2.61
CA ARG A 11 12.05 -10.88 -3.26
C ARG A 11 11.98 -9.98 -4.48
N GLU A 12 10.86 -9.90 -5.16
CA GLU A 12 10.66 -9.07 -6.34
C GLU A 12 10.39 -7.62 -5.99
N ARG A 13 9.78 -7.34 -4.83
CA ARG A 13 9.49 -5.97 -4.39
C ARG A 13 10.73 -5.08 -4.42
N ARG A 14 10.66 -3.99 -5.17
CA ARG A 14 11.67 -2.91 -5.20
C ARG A 14 11.05 -1.59 -4.78
N THR A 15 11.90 -0.65 -4.38
CA THR A 15 11.50 0.76 -4.34
C THR A 15 11.45 1.26 -5.77
N ASP A 16 10.31 1.76 -6.20
CA ASP A 16 10.11 2.33 -7.53
C ASP A 16 9.78 3.83 -7.39
N MET A 17 10.59 4.67 -8.04
CA MET A 17 10.43 6.12 -8.05
C MET A 17 9.87 6.63 -9.38
N MET A 18 9.72 5.75 -10.37
CA MET A 18 9.23 6.06 -11.72
C MET A 18 7.78 5.57 -11.84
N VAL A 19 6.87 6.29 -11.18
CA VAL A 19 5.44 5.97 -11.21
C VAL A 19 4.73 6.69 -12.35
N ASP A 20 3.81 5.97 -13.01
CA ASP A 20 2.85 6.58 -13.93
C ASP A 20 1.84 7.39 -13.11
N LYS A 21 1.88 8.72 -13.26
CA LYS A 21 1.04 9.66 -12.48
C LYS A 21 -0.39 9.75 -12.98
N ASP A 22 -0.60 9.38 -14.25
CA ASP A 22 -1.88 9.48 -14.96
C ASP A 22 -2.68 8.19 -14.83
N ARG A 23 -2.02 7.08 -14.51
CA ARG A 23 -2.67 5.82 -14.17
C ARG A 23 -3.24 5.84 -12.75
N ALA A 24 -4.55 6.00 -12.66
CA ALA A 24 -5.28 5.70 -11.43
C ALA A 24 -5.29 4.18 -11.14
N LEU A 25 -5.36 3.83 -9.86
CA LEU A 25 -5.69 2.46 -9.43
C LEU A 25 -7.20 2.25 -9.55
N ASP A 26 -7.62 1.01 -9.79
CA ASP A 26 -9.04 0.67 -9.74
C ASP A 26 -9.61 0.93 -8.34
N ASP A 27 -10.89 1.29 -8.29
CA ASP A 27 -11.62 1.57 -7.05
C ASP A 27 -11.49 0.40 -6.05
N GLY A 28 -11.23 0.73 -4.79
CA GLY A 28 -11.15 -0.26 -3.72
C GLY A 28 -9.80 -0.96 -3.58
N ILE A 29 -8.83 -0.76 -4.50
CA ILE A 29 -7.51 -1.40 -4.37
C ILE A 29 -6.78 -0.90 -3.12
N VAL A 30 -6.78 0.41 -2.87
CA VAL A 30 -6.07 1.00 -1.72
C VAL A 30 -6.67 0.50 -0.40
N GLU A 31 -7.99 0.41 -0.33
CA GLU A 31 -8.75 -0.07 0.82
C GLU A 31 -8.39 -1.53 1.15
N LYS A 32 -8.35 -2.41 0.13
CA LYS A 32 -7.94 -3.82 0.29
C LYS A 32 -6.50 -3.94 0.78
N LEU A 33 -5.60 -3.07 0.31
CA LEU A 33 -4.20 -3.07 0.76
C LEU A 33 -4.08 -2.57 2.20
N CYS A 34 -4.82 -1.54 2.59
CA CYS A 34 -4.89 -1.07 3.97
C CYS A 34 -5.46 -2.15 4.89
N GLU A 35 -6.53 -2.84 4.49
CA GLU A 35 -7.10 -3.97 5.23
C GLU A 35 -6.07 -5.08 5.45
N LEU A 36 -5.34 -5.47 4.40
CA LEU A 36 -4.27 -6.45 4.49
C LEU A 36 -3.16 -6.00 5.46
N ALA A 37 -2.76 -4.74 5.40
CA ALA A 37 -1.71 -4.18 6.25
C ALA A 37 -2.09 -4.20 7.75
N MET A 38 -3.39 -4.11 8.09
CA MET A 38 -3.85 -4.15 9.49
C MET A 38 -3.57 -5.49 10.19
N TRP A 39 -3.36 -6.57 9.44
CA TRP A 39 -3.02 -7.89 9.97
C TRP A 39 -1.55 -8.02 10.40
N ALA A 40 -0.74 -6.97 10.25
CA ALA A 40 0.59 -6.95 10.82
C ALA A 40 0.52 -7.17 12.35
N PRO A 41 1.43 -7.97 12.94
CA PRO A 41 1.45 -8.18 14.37
C PRO A 41 1.73 -6.84 15.07
N ASN A 42 0.93 -6.53 16.08
CA ASN A 42 1.12 -5.35 16.93
C ASN A 42 1.05 -5.72 18.40
N HIS A 43 1.85 -5.03 19.21
CA HIS A 43 1.88 -5.28 20.63
C HIS A 43 0.51 -4.95 21.25
N LYS A 44 0.01 -5.85 22.10
CA LYS A 44 -1.29 -5.73 22.80
C LYS A 44 -2.53 -5.65 21.91
N LEU A 45 -2.45 -5.98 20.62
CA LEU A 45 -3.62 -5.99 19.71
C LEU A 45 -4.39 -4.66 19.72
N THR A 46 -3.67 -3.53 19.75
CA THR A 46 -4.27 -2.19 19.76
C THR A 46 -4.66 -1.68 18.38
N PHE A 47 -4.18 -2.32 17.31
CA PHE A 47 -4.43 -1.93 15.91
C PHE A 47 -4.27 -0.42 15.66
N PRO A 48 -3.10 0.17 15.98
CA PRO A 48 -2.94 1.63 16.07
C PRO A 48 -2.81 2.33 14.71
N TRP A 49 -2.94 1.59 13.61
CA TRP A 49 -2.69 2.09 12.26
C TRP A 49 -3.81 3.05 11.82
N MET A 50 -3.43 4.20 11.31
CA MET A 50 -4.32 5.14 10.64
C MET A 50 -3.81 5.33 9.22
N PHE A 51 -4.65 5.07 8.23
CA PHE A 51 -4.32 5.25 6.81
C PHE A 51 -5.07 6.46 6.25
N ALA A 52 -4.37 7.27 5.47
CA ALA A 52 -4.96 8.37 4.70
C ALA A 52 -4.46 8.27 3.26
N ALA A 53 -5.39 8.23 2.31
CA ALA A 53 -5.08 8.24 0.88
C ALA A 53 -5.24 9.66 0.34
N VAL A 54 -4.26 10.11 -0.45
CA VAL A 54 -4.31 11.42 -1.13
C VAL A 54 -4.36 11.16 -2.63
N THR A 55 -5.45 11.60 -3.26
CA THR A 55 -5.76 11.32 -4.67
C THR A 55 -6.06 12.61 -5.43
N GLY A 56 -6.14 12.51 -6.76
CA GLY A 56 -6.45 13.65 -7.63
C GLY A 56 -5.45 14.81 -7.50
N ASP A 57 -5.97 16.03 -7.64
CA ASP A 57 -5.18 17.28 -7.64
C ASP A 57 -4.56 17.59 -6.27
N ALA A 58 -5.09 17.01 -5.18
CA ALA A 58 -4.53 17.19 -3.84
C ALA A 58 -3.10 16.62 -3.72
N ARG A 59 -2.71 15.69 -4.61
CA ARG A 59 -1.35 15.14 -4.68
C ARG A 59 -0.29 16.22 -4.96
N GLU A 60 -0.63 17.24 -5.75
CA GLU A 60 0.30 18.31 -6.11
C GLU A 60 0.73 19.14 -4.90
N ARG A 61 -0.17 19.31 -3.92
CA ARG A 61 0.09 20.08 -2.70
C ARG A 61 1.11 19.42 -1.76
N LEU A 62 1.37 18.13 -1.95
CA LEU A 62 2.36 17.36 -1.18
C LEU A 62 3.69 17.18 -1.92
N SER A 63 3.81 17.67 -3.16
CA SER A 63 5.09 17.67 -3.88
C SER A 63 6.00 18.75 -3.30
N ASN A 64 7.26 18.39 -3.03
CA ASN A 64 8.35 19.38 -2.85
C ASN A 64 8.69 20.03 -4.19
#